data_AF-A0A845L2R2-F1
#
_entry.id   AF-A0A845L2R2-F1
#
_cell.length_a   1.000
_cell.length_b   1.000
_cell.length_c   1.000
_cell.angle_alpha   90.00
_cell.angle_beta   90.00
_cell.angle_gamma   90.00
#
_symmetry.space_group_name_H-M   'P 1'
#
loop_
_entity.id
_entity.type
_entity.pdbx_description
1 polymer ?
#
loop_
_entity_poly.entity_id
_entity_poly.type
_entity_poly.pdbx_seq_one_letter_code
_entity_poly.pdbx_strand_id
1 'polypeptide(L)'
;MKIRSQTELQDFLDQSLSKRKRELTTLRFILLQCKRTHERDTLLRATLPMLYAHWEGFIKESSIAYLDYVLRQGIPLGNLTRNFIALTLRGKIVSAGLSKKNQVHKELIDLILDHAKHVASYNPNEVIDTQSNLSSNVLRDIMHTVGINFDNMWQKKVPLIDHQLLKSRNEIAHGELVPVDVTLYEQLHKFVIESLEQYKTALENAVALEAYKHSI
;
A
#
# COMPACT_ATOMS: atom_id res chain seq x y z
N MET A 1 8.45 -5.85 -11.22
CA MET A 1 7.45 -5.85 -12.32
C MET A 1 8.00 -5.02 -13.48
N LYS A 2 7.32 -4.93 -14.62
CA LYS A 2 7.73 -4.05 -15.73
C LYS A 2 6.54 -3.24 -16.26
N ILE A 3 6.12 -2.20 -15.53
CA ILE A 3 4.96 -1.35 -15.85
C ILE A 3 5.40 -0.06 -16.57
N ARG A 4 5.36 -0.02 -17.89
CA ARG A 4 5.93 1.08 -18.69
C ARG A 4 4.92 2.16 -19.05
N SER A 5 3.63 1.84 -19.08
CA SER A 5 2.58 2.75 -19.53
C SER A 5 1.45 2.86 -18.51
N GLN A 6 0.64 3.91 -18.65
CA GLN A 6 -0.57 4.08 -17.85
C GLN A 6 -1.53 2.90 -18.03
N THR A 7 -1.71 2.41 -19.25
CA THR A 7 -2.56 1.25 -19.55
C THR A 7 -2.04 -0.01 -18.87
N GLU A 8 -0.72 -0.27 -18.91
CA GLU A 8 -0.13 -1.43 -18.22
C GLU A 8 -0.35 -1.36 -16.71
N LEU A 9 -0.30 -0.16 -16.10
CA LEU A 9 -0.60 0.02 -14.69
C LEU A 9 -2.07 -0.24 -14.40
N GLN A 10 -2.98 0.36 -15.18
CA GLN A 10 -4.43 0.18 -15.03
C GLN A 10 -4.82 -1.29 -15.14
N ASP A 11 -4.35 -1.98 -16.17
CA ASP A 11 -4.60 -3.41 -16.38
C ASP A 11 -4.12 -4.25 -15.19
N PHE A 12 -2.93 -3.94 -14.65
CA PHE A 12 -2.43 -4.63 -13.47
C PHE A 12 -3.31 -4.40 -12.24
N LEU A 13 -3.68 -3.14 -11.96
CA LEU A 13 -4.51 -2.78 -10.83
C LEU A 13 -5.92 -3.39 -10.94
N ASP A 14 -6.53 -3.36 -12.12
CA ASP A 14 -7.84 -3.96 -12.39
C ASP A 14 -7.83 -5.47 -12.25
N GLN A 15 -6.84 -6.15 -12.83
CA GLN A 15 -6.73 -7.60 -12.73
C GLN A 15 -6.52 -8.03 -11.28
N SER A 16 -5.65 -7.32 -10.56
CA SER A 16 -5.39 -7.55 -9.14
C SER A 16 -6.64 -7.36 -8.29
N LEU A 17 -7.33 -6.23 -8.44
CA LEU A 17 -8.52 -5.89 -7.67
C LEU A 17 -9.66 -6.88 -7.95
N SER A 18 -9.86 -7.22 -9.23
CA SER A 18 -10.92 -8.15 -9.67
C SER A 18 -10.76 -9.54 -9.06
N LYS A 19 -9.53 -10.07 -9.03
CA LYS A 19 -9.23 -11.37 -8.41
C LYS A 19 -9.60 -11.37 -6.92
N ARG A 20 -9.19 -10.33 -6.18
CA ARG A 20 -9.46 -10.18 -4.75
C ARG A 20 -10.95 -10.02 -4.46
N LYS A 21 -11.63 -9.13 -5.18
CA LYS A 21 -13.08 -8.92 -5.06
C LYS A 21 -13.86 -10.22 -5.27
N ARG A 22 -13.50 -10.99 -6.30
CA ARG A 22 -14.14 -12.28 -6.59
C ARG A 22 -13.99 -13.27 -5.44
N GLU A 23 -12.79 -13.39 -4.89
CA GLU A 23 -12.53 -14.28 -3.76
C GLU A 23 -13.28 -13.83 -2.50
N LEU A 24 -13.15 -12.56 -2.11
CA LEU A 24 -13.83 -11.99 -0.94
C LEU A 24 -15.36 -12.06 -1.04
N THR A 25 -15.92 -11.86 -2.24
CA THR A 25 -17.36 -11.98 -2.47
C THR A 25 -17.82 -13.42 -2.36
N THR A 26 -17.05 -14.37 -2.91
CA THR A 26 -17.32 -15.80 -2.78
C THR A 26 -17.29 -16.25 -1.33
N LEU A 27 -16.25 -15.86 -0.58
CA LEU A 27 -16.13 -16.18 0.85
C LEU A 27 -17.31 -15.62 1.67
N ARG A 28 -17.66 -14.36 1.42
CA ARG A 28 -18.84 -13.72 2.02
C ARG A 28 -20.12 -14.49 1.69
N PHE A 29 -20.34 -14.87 0.43
CA PHE A 29 -21.53 -15.62 0.02
C PHE A 29 -21.64 -16.97 0.76
N ILE A 30 -20.57 -17.75 0.79
CA ILE A 30 -20.53 -19.05 1.48
C ILE A 30 -20.85 -18.88 2.96
N LEU A 31 -20.21 -17.90 3.60
CA LEU A 31 -20.40 -17.58 5.01
C LEU A 31 -21.86 -17.22 5.35
N LEU A 32 -22.51 -16.38 4.53
CA LEU A 32 -23.88 -15.94 4.76
C LEU A 32 -24.93 -17.03 4.49
N GLN A 33 -24.62 -18.03 3.66
CA GLN A 33 -25.50 -19.17 3.42
C GLN A 33 -25.44 -20.22 4.54
N CYS A 34 -24.47 -20.12 5.44
CA CYS A 34 -24.27 -21.10 6.50
C CYS A 34 -25.38 -21.02 7.57
N LYS A 35 -26.18 -22.10 7.67
CA LYS A 35 -27.33 -22.19 8.59
C LYS A 35 -26.94 -22.59 10.01
N ARG A 36 -25.86 -23.37 10.16
CA ARG A 36 -25.41 -23.90 11.45
C ARG A 36 -24.49 -22.89 12.13
N THR A 37 -24.83 -22.51 13.36
CA THR A 37 -24.10 -21.48 14.10
C THR A 37 -22.61 -21.80 14.25
N HIS A 38 -22.25 -23.03 14.65
CA HIS A 38 -20.85 -23.41 14.85
C HIS A 38 -20.01 -23.37 13.56
N GLU A 39 -20.58 -23.75 12.42
CA GLU A 39 -19.93 -23.66 11.10
C GLU A 39 -19.74 -22.20 10.71
N ARG A 40 -20.78 -21.37 10.89
CA ARG A 40 -20.73 -19.94 10.59
C ARG A 40 -19.69 -19.20 11.42
N ASP A 41 -19.64 -19.46 12.73
CA ASP A 41 -18.67 -18.82 13.63
C ASP A 41 -17.24 -19.25 13.30
N THR A 42 -17.06 -20.50 12.87
CA THR A 42 -15.76 -20.99 12.37
C THR A 42 -15.37 -20.28 11.07
N LEU A 43 -16.30 -20.13 10.14
CA LEU A 43 -16.07 -19.41 8.89
C LEU A 43 -15.77 -17.93 9.13
N LEU A 44 -16.52 -17.25 10.02
CA LEU A 44 -16.29 -15.84 10.38
C LEU A 44 -14.86 -15.59 10.86
N ARG A 45 -14.35 -16.46 11.74
CA ARG A 45 -12.95 -16.38 12.18
C ARG A 45 -11.96 -16.70 11.05
N ALA A 46 -12.26 -17.68 10.21
CA ALA A 46 -11.36 -18.07 9.12
C ALA A 46 -11.27 -17.02 7.99
N THR A 47 -12.35 -16.30 7.70
CA THR A 47 -12.41 -15.35 6.59
C THR A 47 -11.90 -13.96 6.95
N LEU A 48 -11.87 -13.57 8.23
CA LEU A 48 -11.37 -12.26 8.64
C LEU A 48 -9.86 -12.07 8.34
N PRO A 49 -8.95 -13.03 8.63
CA PRO A 49 -7.56 -12.94 8.19
C PRO A 49 -7.43 -12.85 6.66
N MET A 50 -8.33 -13.49 5.91
CA MET A 50 -8.34 -13.38 4.44
C MET A 50 -8.71 -11.97 3.98
N LEU A 51 -9.72 -11.33 4.60
CA LEU A 51 -10.05 -9.91 4.36
C LEU A 51 -8.83 -9.02 4.53
N TYR A 52 -8.16 -9.16 5.67
CA TYR A 52 -6.96 -8.40 5.97
C TYR A 52 -5.83 -8.70 4.98
N ALA A 53 -5.57 -9.97 4.65
CA ALA A 53 -4.48 -10.36 3.75
C ALA A 53 -4.67 -9.81 2.33
N HIS A 54 -5.91 -9.82 1.82
CA HIS A 54 -6.22 -9.19 0.54
C HIS A 54 -6.02 -7.68 0.56
N TRP A 55 -6.42 -7.03 1.67
CA TRP A 55 -6.24 -5.60 1.88
C TRP A 55 -4.75 -5.22 1.90
N GLU A 56 -3.97 -5.80 2.82
CA GLU A 56 -2.52 -5.56 2.92
C GLU A 56 -1.81 -5.86 1.61
N GLY A 57 -2.08 -7.03 1.02
CA GLY A 57 -1.42 -7.47 -0.20
C GLY A 57 -1.69 -6.54 -1.38
N PHE A 58 -2.92 -6.03 -1.52
CA PHE A 58 -3.25 -5.09 -2.59
C PHE A 58 -2.54 -3.76 -2.41
N ILE A 59 -2.59 -3.16 -1.21
CA ILE A 59 -1.91 -1.89 -0.91
C ILE A 59 -0.42 -2.01 -1.25
N LYS A 60 0.22 -3.11 -0.83
CA LYS A 60 1.63 -3.37 -1.12
C LYS A 60 1.92 -3.45 -2.61
N GLU A 61 1.25 -4.37 -3.33
CA GLU A 61 1.59 -4.63 -4.74
C GLU A 61 1.22 -3.47 -5.68
N SER A 62 0.12 -2.77 -5.40
CA SER A 62 -0.31 -1.61 -6.19
C SER A 62 0.65 -0.43 -6.00
N SER A 63 1.14 -0.22 -4.78
CA SER A 63 2.18 0.78 -4.50
C SER A 63 3.48 0.45 -5.23
N ILE A 64 3.91 -0.81 -5.19
CA ILE A 64 5.10 -1.29 -5.91
C ILE A 64 4.94 -1.08 -7.43
N ALA A 65 3.78 -1.43 -7.99
CA ALA A 65 3.50 -1.26 -9.41
C ALA A 65 3.51 0.20 -9.85
N TYR A 66 2.93 1.09 -9.05
CA TYR A 66 2.94 2.53 -9.29
C TYR A 66 4.36 3.12 -9.22
N LEU A 67 5.13 2.75 -8.20
CA LEU A 67 6.53 3.19 -8.08
C LEU A 67 7.40 2.69 -9.26
N ASP A 68 7.17 1.46 -9.74
CA ASP A 68 7.82 0.92 -10.94
C ASP A 68 7.41 1.70 -12.20
N TYR A 69 6.15 2.10 -12.31
CA TYR A 69 5.68 2.98 -13.38
C TYR A 69 6.42 4.32 -13.42
N VAL A 70 6.52 5.02 -12.28
CA VAL A 70 7.20 6.32 -12.20
C VAL A 70 8.68 6.21 -12.57
N LEU A 71 9.38 5.19 -12.08
CA LEU A 71 10.79 4.95 -12.45
C LEU A 71 10.98 4.81 -13.96
N ARG A 72 10.05 4.14 -14.63
CA ARG A 72 10.14 3.85 -16.07
C ARG A 72 9.84 5.05 -16.95
N GLN A 73 9.28 6.12 -16.39
CA GLN A 73 9.10 7.37 -17.12
C GLN A 73 10.43 8.13 -17.33
N GLY A 74 11.50 7.75 -16.61
CA GLY A 74 12.83 8.34 -16.81
C GLY A 74 12.90 9.83 -16.49
N ILE A 75 12.04 10.30 -15.60
CA ILE A 75 11.88 11.73 -15.30
C ILE A 75 13.04 12.20 -14.42
N PRO A 76 13.66 13.35 -14.74
CA PRO A 76 14.64 13.98 -13.85
C PRO A 76 14.03 14.28 -12.48
N LEU A 77 14.77 14.03 -11.40
CA LEU A 77 14.33 14.24 -10.02
C LEU A 77 13.88 15.68 -9.74
N GLY A 78 14.46 16.66 -10.44
CA GLY A 78 14.05 18.07 -10.31
C GLY A 78 12.62 18.33 -10.78
N ASN A 79 12.07 17.43 -11.60
CA ASN A 79 10.70 17.48 -12.10
C ASN A 79 9.76 16.54 -11.34
N LEU A 80 10.25 15.82 -10.32
CA LEU A 80 9.44 14.93 -9.49
C LEU A 80 9.12 15.57 -8.14
N THR A 81 8.04 15.11 -7.51
CA THR A 81 7.69 15.51 -6.15
C THR A 81 8.72 15.02 -5.11
N ARG A 82 8.79 15.71 -3.97
CA ARG A 82 9.83 15.54 -2.95
C ARG A 82 9.91 14.12 -2.37
N ASN A 83 8.82 13.37 -2.35
CA ASN A 83 8.83 11.97 -1.94
C ASN A 83 9.75 11.12 -2.82
N PHE A 84 9.78 11.32 -4.15
CA PHE A 84 10.68 10.57 -5.04
C PHE A 84 12.14 10.98 -4.92
N ILE A 85 12.40 12.26 -4.63
CA ILE A 85 13.73 12.75 -4.27
C ILE A 85 14.20 12.04 -3.00
N ALA A 86 13.37 12.04 -1.95
CA ALA A 86 13.67 11.36 -0.69
C ALA A 86 13.91 9.85 -0.89
N LEU A 87 13.11 9.18 -1.72
CA LEU A 87 13.28 7.76 -2.03
C LEU A 87 14.64 7.46 -2.68
N THR A 88 15.05 8.31 -3.64
CA THR A 88 16.33 8.13 -4.33
C THR A 88 17.51 8.41 -3.40
N LEU A 89 17.39 9.40 -2.52
CA LEU A 89 18.44 9.75 -1.56
C LEU A 89 18.53 8.78 -0.37
N ARG A 90 17.45 8.07 -0.02
CA ARG A 90 17.37 7.23 1.19
C ARG A 90 18.57 6.28 1.35
N GLY A 91 18.90 5.51 0.31
CA GLY A 91 20.01 4.56 0.35
C GLY A 91 21.37 5.24 0.56
N LYS A 92 21.56 6.41 -0.04
CA LYS A 92 22.79 7.21 0.10
C LYS A 92 22.90 7.85 1.49
N ILE A 93 21.78 8.32 2.06
CA ILE A 93 21.73 8.85 3.42
C ILE A 93 22.11 7.77 4.44
N VAL A 94 21.51 6.57 4.33
CA VAL A 94 21.84 5.44 5.23
C VAL A 94 23.31 5.04 5.08
N SER A 95 23.80 4.91 3.84
CA SER A 95 25.20 4.57 3.57
C SER A 95 26.18 5.60 4.15
N ALA A 96 25.89 6.90 4.01
CA ALA A 96 26.70 7.96 4.58
C ALA A 96 26.71 7.90 6.12
N GLY A 97 25.55 7.70 6.75
CA GLY A 97 25.44 7.59 8.21
C GLY A 97 26.21 6.42 8.83
N LEU A 98 26.41 5.33 8.07
CA LEU A 98 27.18 4.17 8.51
C LEU A 98 28.68 4.25 8.17
N SER A 99 29.08 5.18 7.31
CA SER A 99 30.45 5.30 6.80
C SER A 99 31.25 6.33 7.58
N LYS A 100 32.57 6.13 7.69
CA LYS A 100 33.53 7.15 8.18
C LYS A 100 34.30 7.84 7.06
N LYS A 101 34.09 7.42 5.80
CA LYS A 101 34.85 7.92 4.65
C LYS A 101 34.28 9.26 4.16
N ASN A 102 35.10 10.30 4.10
CA ASN A 102 34.71 11.61 3.57
C ASN A 102 34.20 11.55 2.11
N GLN A 103 34.70 10.58 1.32
CA GLN A 103 34.23 10.37 -0.05
C GLN A 103 32.72 10.06 -0.12
N VAL A 104 32.21 9.19 0.77
CA VAL A 104 30.77 8.83 0.77
C VAL A 104 29.90 10.04 1.16
N HIS A 105 30.39 10.85 2.09
CA HIS A 105 29.71 12.08 2.49
C HIS A 105 29.70 13.10 1.35
N LYS A 106 30.83 13.28 0.66
CA LYS A 106 30.91 14.16 -0.51
C LYS A 106 29.95 13.70 -1.61
N GLU A 107 29.91 12.41 -1.93
CA GLU A 107 28.97 11.86 -2.92
C GLU A 107 27.50 12.15 -2.56
N LEU A 108 27.14 12.08 -1.28
CA LEU A 108 25.79 12.45 -0.82
C LEU A 108 25.53 13.95 -1.03
N ILE A 109 26.47 14.82 -0.65
CA ILE A 109 26.32 16.27 -0.81
C ILE A 109 26.23 16.66 -2.28
N ASP A 110 27.09 16.11 -3.13
CA ASP A 110 27.06 16.33 -4.59
C ASP A 110 25.69 15.90 -5.14
N LEU A 111 25.18 14.72 -4.74
CA LEU A 111 23.86 14.26 -5.17
C LEU A 111 22.72 15.16 -4.67
N ILE A 112 22.81 15.72 -3.45
CA ILE A 112 21.80 16.66 -2.93
C ILE A 112 21.81 17.97 -3.73
N LEU A 113 23.00 18.52 -4.02
CA LEU A 113 23.15 19.79 -4.73
C LEU A 113 22.81 19.67 -6.22
N ASP A 114 23.15 18.55 -6.86
CA ASP A 114 22.91 18.28 -8.28
C ASP A 114 21.69 17.39 -8.57
N HIS A 115 20.87 17.07 -7.56
CA HIS A 115 19.76 16.10 -7.67
C HIS A 115 18.88 16.33 -8.90
N ALA A 116 18.62 17.60 -9.26
CA ALA A 116 17.74 17.97 -10.35
C ALA A 116 18.10 17.34 -11.70
N LYS A 117 19.38 17.03 -11.93
CA LYS A 117 19.90 16.44 -13.17
C LYS A 117 19.85 14.90 -13.17
N HIS A 118 19.68 14.29 -12.00
CA HIS A 118 19.65 12.83 -11.86
C HIS A 118 18.25 12.28 -12.11
N VAL A 119 18.16 11.04 -12.59
CA VAL A 119 16.90 10.32 -12.71
C VAL A 119 16.62 9.58 -11.41
N ALA A 120 15.34 9.38 -11.09
CA ALA A 120 14.92 8.59 -9.94
C ALA A 120 15.57 7.19 -9.93
N SER A 121 16.09 6.78 -8.78
CA SER A 121 16.75 5.47 -8.61
C SER A 121 16.44 4.92 -7.23
N TYR A 122 15.50 3.98 -7.17
CA TYR A 122 15.13 3.26 -5.96
C TYR A 122 14.62 1.86 -6.33
N ASN A 123 14.57 0.94 -5.37
CA ASN A 123 13.93 -0.36 -5.54
C ASN A 123 12.52 -0.33 -4.92
N PRO A 124 11.43 -0.36 -5.73
CA PRO A 124 10.07 -0.35 -5.22
C PRO A 124 9.78 -1.40 -4.13
N ASN A 125 10.41 -2.58 -4.22
CA ASN A 125 10.19 -3.66 -3.24
C ASN A 125 10.87 -3.42 -1.89
N GLU A 126 11.90 -2.58 -1.84
CA GLU A 126 12.63 -2.25 -0.61
C GLU A 126 12.05 -1.03 0.10
N VAL A 127 11.34 -0.16 -0.63
CA VAL A 127 10.79 1.08 -0.09
C VAL A 127 9.33 0.94 0.33
N ILE A 128 8.61 -0.06 -0.19
CA ILE A 128 7.26 -0.39 0.27
C ILE A 128 7.35 -1.54 1.27
N ASP A 129 7.20 -1.20 2.55
CA ASP A 129 7.19 -2.16 3.64
C ASP A 129 5.88 -2.07 4.43
N THR A 130 5.17 -3.19 4.50
CA THR A 130 3.96 -3.33 5.33
C THR A 130 4.28 -3.67 6.78
N GLN A 131 5.56 -3.87 7.12
CA GLN A 131 6.03 -4.26 8.46
C GLN A 131 5.34 -5.52 8.98
N SER A 132 4.92 -6.40 8.06
CA SER A 132 4.07 -7.57 8.30
C SER A 132 2.70 -7.28 8.95
N ASN A 133 2.39 -6.00 9.17
CA ASN A 133 1.22 -5.48 9.86
C ASN A 133 0.88 -4.08 9.34
N LEU A 134 -0.01 -3.98 8.35
CA LEU A 134 -0.50 -2.74 7.80
C LEU A 134 -1.44 -2.03 8.79
N SER A 135 -0.87 -1.36 9.78
CA SER A 135 -1.58 -0.39 10.61
C SER A 135 -1.89 0.89 9.83
N SER A 136 -2.73 1.76 10.38
CA SER A 136 -3.02 3.07 9.79
C SER A 136 -1.77 3.95 9.67
N ASN A 137 -0.80 3.81 10.59
CA ASN A 137 0.48 4.50 10.53
C ASN A 137 1.36 3.98 9.39
N VAL A 138 1.41 2.65 9.21
CA VAL A 138 2.15 2.03 8.09
C VAL A 138 1.50 2.39 6.76
N LEU A 139 0.17 2.38 6.68
CA LEU A 139 -0.56 2.84 5.49
C LEU A 139 -0.25 4.30 5.16
N ARG A 140 -0.21 5.18 6.18
CA ARG A 140 0.15 6.59 5.99
C ARG A 140 1.56 6.74 5.43
N ASP A 141 2.51 5.97 5.93
CA ASP A 141 3.90 5.99 5.44
C ASP A 141 4.00 5.50 4.00
N ILE A 142 3.29 4.42 3.65
CA ILE A 142 3.19 3.92 2.27
C ILE A 142 2.57 4.99 1.35
N MET A 143 1.46 5.61 1.77
CA MET A 143 0.80 6.68 1.02
C MET A 143 1.73 7.88 0.79
N HIS A 144 2.46 8.31 1.82
CA HIS A 144 3.44 9.37 1.72
C HIS A 144 4.60 8.98 0.79
N THR A 145 5.04 7.73 0.83
CA THR A 145 6.07 7.18 -0.05
C THR A 145 5.66 7.27 -1.51
N VAL A 146 4.43 6.91 -1.85
CA VAL A 146 3.90 7.01 -3.23
C VAL A 146 3.43 8.42 -3.60
N GLY A 147 3.46 9.38 -2.68
CA GLY A 147 3.05 10.77 -2.95
C GLY A 147 1.54 11.01 -2.92
N ILE A 148 0.78 10.14 -2.25
CA ILE A 148 -0.67 10.29 -2.04
C ILE A 148 -0.92 10.84 -0.63
N ASN A 149 -1.82 11.81 -0.51
CA ASN A 149 -2.17 12.39 0.78
C ASN A 149 -3.05 11.45 1.62
N PHE A 150 -2.72 11.29 2.90
CA PHE A 150 -3.56 10.63 3.89
C PHE A 150 -4.64 11.60 4.39
N ASP A 151 -5.68 11.75 3.57
CA ASP A 151 -6.74 12.74 3.78
C ASP A 151 -7.70 12.42 4.94
N ASN A 152 -8.69 13.31 5.14
CA ASN A 152 -9.71 13.17 6.18
C ASN A 152 -10.54 11.88 6.06
N MET A 153 -10.65 11.30 4.87
CA MET A 153 -11.39 10.06 4.68
C MET A 153 -10.62 8.89 5.31
N TRP A 154 -9.31 8.81 5.05
CA TRP A 154 -8.45 7.80 5.68
C TRP A 154 -8.31 7.99 7.18
N GLN A 155 -8.27 9.23 7.66
CA GLN A 155 -8.24 9.53 9.09
C GLN A 155 -9.48 8.98 9.83
N LYS A 156 -10.68 9.12 9.24
CA LYS A 156 -11.91 8.55 9.82
C LYS A 156 -11.90 7.02 9.88
N LYS A 157 -11.09 6.36 9.06
CA LYS A 157 -10.98 4.90 8.97
C LYS A 157 -9.94 4.32 9.94
N VAL A 158 -9.12 5.16 10.60
CA VAL A 158 -8.09 4.72 11.56
C VAL A 158 -8.62 3.73 12.61
N PRO A 159 -9.75 4.00 13.30
CA PRO A 159 -10.26 3.04 14.30
C PRO A 159 -10.64 1.69 13.71
N LEU A 160 -11.14 1.69 12.47
CA LEU A 160 -11.56 0.49 11.75
C LEU A 160 -10.35 -0.35 11.31
N ILE A 161 -9.27 0.30 10.88
CA ILE A 161 -8.01 -0.35 10.52
C ILE A 161 -7.35 -0.96 11.76
N ASP A 162 -7.08 -0.15 12.78
CA ASP A 162 -6.19 -0.55 13.87
C ASP A 162 -6.90 -1.39 14.92
N HIS A 163 -8.11 -0.98 15.34
CA HIS A 163 -8.80 -1.60 16.48
C HIS A 163 -9.78 -2.70 16.09
N GLN A 164 -10.18 -2.77 14.82
CA GLN A 164 -11.06 -3.83 14.34
C GLN A 164 -10.32 -4.79 13.40
N LEU A 165 -9.91 -4.34 12.22
CA LEU A 165 -9.36 -5.24 11.20
C LEU A 165 -8.02 -5.87 11.64
N LEU A 166 -7.02 -5.05 11.95
CA LEU A 166 -5.67 -5.50 12.31
C LEU A 166 -5.69 -6.26 13.64
N LYS A 167 -6.35 -5.71 14.67
CA LYS A 167 -6.49 -6.35 15.97
C LYS A 167 -7.11 -7.75 15.84
N SER A 168 -8.28 -7.86 15.21
CA SER A 168 -8.97 -9.16 15.06
C SER A 168 -8.13 -10.14 14.25
N ARG A 169 -7.44 -9.69 13.19
CA ARG A 169 -6.53 -10.55 12.43
C ARG A 169 -5.39 -11.07 13.29
N ASN A 170 -4.76 -10.23 14.11
CA ASN A 170 -3.65 -10.64 14.96
C ASN A 170 -4.08 -11.65 16.01
N GLU A 171 -5.16 -11.37 16.72
CA GLU A 171 -5.70 -12.28 17.74
C GLU A 171 -6.00 -13.66 17.13
N ILE A 172 -6.69 -13.70 15.99
CA ILE A 172 -7.01 -14.96 15.28
C ILE A 172 -5.73 -15.67 14.80
N ALA A 173 -4.77 -14.94 14.21
CA ALA A 173 -3.52 -15.52 13.71
C ALA A 173 -2.63 -16.08 14.84
N HIS A 174 -2.74 -15.52 16.05
CA HIS A 174 -2.08 -16.02 17.25
C HIS A 174 -2.85 -17.17 17.94
N GLY A 175 -3.97 -17.61 17.37
CA GLY A 175 -4.75 -18.75 17.85
C GLY A 175 -5.82 -18.40 18.88
N GLU A 176 -6.10 -17.12 19.10
CA GLU A 176 -7.19 -16.71 19.99
C GLU A 176 -8.56 -16.98 19.38
N LEU A 177 -9.48 -17.50 20.19
CA LEU A 177 -10.85 -17.81 19.77
C LEU A 177 -11.78 -16.60 19.92
N VAL A 178 -11.38 -15.47 19.34
CA VAL A 178 -12.16 -14.23 19.41
C VAL A 178 -13.50 -14.41 18.72
N PRO A 179 -14.62 -14.04 19.36
CA PRO A 179 -15.93 -14.06 18.71
C PRO A 179 -15.98 -12.95 17.66
N VAL A 180 -16.23 -13.34 16.41
CA VAL A 180 -16.51 -12.42 15.31
C VAL A 180 -17.97 -12.61 14.96
N ASP A 181 -18.76 -11.55 15.04
CA ASP A 181 -20.16 -11.58 14.60
C ASP A 181 -20.30 -11.16 13.13
N VAL A 182 -21.47 -11.45 12.56
CA VAL A 182 -21.77 -11.14 11.15
C VAL A 182 -21.76 -9.65 10.89
N THR A 183 -22.18 -8.82 11.85
CA THR A 183 -22.25 -7.36 11.69
C THR A 183 -20.86 -6.76 11.54
N LEU A 184 -19.92 -7.15 12.40
CA LEU A 184 -18.52 -6.76 12.33
C LEU A 184 -17.89 -7.25 11.03
N TYR A 185 -18.11 -8.52 10.66
CA TYR A 185 -17.57 -9.06 9.41
C TYR A 185 -18.07 -8.28 8.18
N GLU A 186 -19.36 -8.00 8.08
CA GLU A 186 -19.94 -7.23 6.98
C GLU A 186 -19.39 -5.80 6.94
N GLN A 187 -19.22 -5.15 8.10
CA GLN A 187 -18.60 -3.83 8.19
C GLN A 187 -17.16 -3.85 7.67
N LEU A 188 -16.36 -4.84 8.07
CA LEU A 188 -14.97 -5.00 7.64
C LEU A 188 -14.87 -5.37 6.17
N HIS A 189 -15.75 -6.26 5.67
CA HIS A 189 -15.81 -6.62 4.25
C HIS A 189 -16.07 -5.41 3.38
N LYS A 190 -17.11 -4.63 3.71
CA LYS A 190 -17.43 -3.39 3.01
C LYS A 190 -16.25 -2.42 3.03
N PHE A 191 -15.65 -2.20 4.19
CA PHE A 191 -14.48 -1.33 4.32
C PHE A 191 -13.30 -1.78 3.47
N VAL A 192 -12.97 -3.07 3.46
CA VAL A 192 -11.88 -3.61 2.66
C VAL A 192 -12.15 -3.35 1.19
N ILE A 193 -13.33 -3.71 0.67
CA ILE A 193 -13.65 -3.51 -0.75
C ILE A 193 -13.58 -2.03 -1.14
N GLU A 194 -14.21 -1.14 -0.36
CA GLU A 194 -14.20 0.30 -0.63
C GLU A 194 -12.79 0.90 -0.57
N SER A 195 -11.98 0.51 0.42
CA SER A 195 -10.62 1.03 0.57
C SER A 195 -9.68 0.55 -0.55
N LEU A 196 -9.86 -0.68 -1.05
CA LEU A 196 -9.14 -1.19 -2.21
C LEU A 196 -9.45 -0.38 -3.47
N GLU A 197 -10.73 -0.12 -3.73
CA GLU A 197 -11.18 0.70 -4.87
C GLU A 197 -10.64 2.13 -4.76
N GLN A 198 -10.75 2.75 -3.59
CA GLN A 198 -10.29 4.12 -3.37
C GLN A 198 -8.78 4.24 -3.54
N TYR A 199 -8.01 3.27 -3.03
CA TYR A 199 -6.57 3.28 -3.20
C TYR A 199 -6.18 3.11 -4.67
N LYS A 200 -6.84 2.20 -5.40
CA LYS A 200 -6.69 2.06 -6.85
C LYS A 200 -6.93 3.39 -7.56
N THR A 201 -8.09 4.01 -7.31
CA THR A 201 -8.46 5.28 -7.94
C THR A 201 -7.46 6.40 -7.62
N ALA A 202 -6.92 6.44 -6.40
CA ALA A 202 -5.91 7.43 -6.03
C ALA A 202 -4.62 7.27 -6.86
N LEU A 203 -4.15 6.03 -7.07
CA LEU A 203 -2.98 5.75 -7.92
C LEU A 203 -3.26 6.08 -9.39
N GLU A 204 -4.43 5.71 -9.91
CA GLU A 204 -4.84 6.00 -11.28
C GLU A 204 -4.94 7.50 -11.54
N ASN A 205 -5.54 8.25 -10.60
CA ASN A 205 -5.61 9.71 -10.67
C ASN A 205 -4.22 10.34 -10.60
N ALA A 206 -3.32 9.82 -9.75
CA ALA A 206 -1.95 10.32 -9.67
C ALA A 206 -1.21 10.14 -11.01
N VAL A 207 -1.51 9.07 -11.75
CA VAL A 207 -0.96 8.89 -13.10
C VAL A 207 -1.62 9.79 -14.12
N ALA A 208 -2.95 9.81 -14.18
CA ALA A 208 -3.71 10.57 -15.18
C ALA A 208 -3.49 12.08 -15.07
N LEU A 209 -3.30 12.59 -13.86
CA LEU A 209 -3.04 14.01 -13.58
C LEU A 209 -1.54 14.33 -13.50
N GLU A 210 -0.67 13.34 -13.72
CA GLU A 210 0.78 13.45 -13.55
C GLU A 210 1.19 14.06 -12.18
N ALA A 211 0.43 13.76 -11.12
CA ALA A 211 0.62 14.35 -9.79
C ALA A 211 1.96 14.00 -9.13
N TYR A 212 2.71 13.04 -9.69
CA TYR A 212 4.08 12.71 -9.31
C TYR A 212 5.11 13.71 -9.84
N LYS A 213 4.73 14.59 -10.78
CA LYS A 213 5.58 15.68 -11.27
C LYS A 213 5.42 16.92 -10.38
N HIS A 214 6.49 17.70 -10.27
CA HIS A 214 6.42 19.02 -9.66
C HIS A 214 5.61 19.96 -10.55
N SER A 215 4.55 20.58 -10.01
CA SER A 215 3.85 21.67 -10.71
C SER A 215 4.77 22.88 -10.82
N ILE A 216 4.97 23.37 -12.03
CA ILE A 216 5.70 24.62 -12.32
C ILE A 216 4.90 25.82 -11.81
#